data_AF-A0A4R0HAW9-F1
#
_entry.id   AF-A0A4R0HAW9-F1
#
_cell.length_a   1.000
_cell.length_b   1.000
_cell.length_c   1.000
_cell.angle_alpha   90.00
_cell.angle_beta   90.00
_cell.angle_gamma   90.00
#
_symmetry.space_group_name_H-M   'P 1'
#
loop_
_entity.id
_entity.type
_entity.pdbx_description
1 polymer ?
#
loop_
_entity_poly.entity_id
_entity_poly.type
_entity_poly.pdbx_seq_one_letter_code
_entity_poly.pdbx_strand_id
1 'polypeptide(L)'
;MIVFALCNDHIDGATIFRDRTKADPPGDNSVSIASWDAVSPVTPSTAIDAKLNTVEPSRSWSRVGRAQALRPGVVYTAYGWTRDNTWYTGHVDFTLERLSKLKPGQVLTQTYVSAEDRDVDAVQSYEQFTAEACK
;
A
#
# COMPACT_ATOMS: atom_id res chain seq x y z
N MET A 1 -4.09 -7.85 -3.32
CA MET A 1 -4.00 -7.81 -1.84
C MET A 1 -2.76 -7.02 -1.48
N ILE A 2 -2.86 -6.16 -0.48
CA ILE A 2 -1.74 -5.40 0.09
C ILE A 2 -1.44 -6.00 1.46
N VAL A 3 -0.15 -6.08 1.80
CA VAL A 3 0.32 -6.57 3.10
C VAL A 3 1.20 -5.50 3.73
N PHE A 4 1.26 -5.48 5.06
CA PHE A 4 2.02 -4.50 5.81
C PHE A 4 3.01 -5.22 6.72
N ALA A 5 4.17 -4.59 6.89
CA ALA A 5 5.08 -4.87 7.98
C ALA A 5 5.46 -3.55 8.61
N LEU A 6 5.36 -3.49 9.94
CA LEU A 6 5.61 -2.29 10.73
C LEU A 6 6.67 -2.64 11.77
N CYS A 7 7.73 -1.85 11.82
CA CYS A 7 8.83 -2.07 12.76
C CYS A 7 8.71 -1.17 13.99
N ASN A 8 7.98 -0.06 13.84
CA ASN A 8 7.71 0.93 14.86
C ASN A 8 6.30 1.49 14.63
N ASP A 9 5.75 2.14 15.66
CA ASP A 9 4.49 2.87 15.62
C ASP A 9 3.27 2.01 15.20
N HIS A 10 2.25 2.61 14.61
CA HIS A 10 1.04 1.98 14.11
C HIS A 10 0.56 2.67 12.82
N ILE A 11 -0.41 2.07 12.14
CA ILE A 11 -1.21 2.74 11.12
C ILE A 11 -2.69 2.68 11.48
N ASP A 12 -3.37 3.79 11.26
CA ASP A 12 -4.81 3.95 11.42
C ASP A 12 -5.57 3.74 10.12
N GLY A 13 -4.86 3.76 8.99
CA GLY A 13 -5.49 3.70 7.68
C GLY A 13 -4.50 3.35 6.59
N ALA A 14 -5.04 3.08 5.41
CA ALA A 14 -4.28 2.85 4.20
C ALA A 14 -4.97 3.50 3.01
N THR A 15 -4.18 3.99 2.06
CA THR A 15 -4.68 4.67 0.87
C THR A 15 -3.94 4.16 -0.36
N ILE A 16 -4.70 4.00 -1.44
CA ILE A 16 -4.17 3.91 -2.80
C ILE A 16 -4.51 5.20 -3.52
N PHE A 17 -3.51 5.84 -4.11
CA PHE A 17 -3.68 7.04 -4.92
C PHE A 17 -2.94 6.91 -6.25
N ARG A 18 -3.15 7.89 -7.11
CA ARG A 18 -2.35 8.13 -8.33
C ARG A 18 -2.13 9.62 -8.47
N ASP A 19 -1.20 9.99 -9.34
CA ASP A 19 -1.05 11.39 -9.74
C ASP A 19 -2.30 11.92 -10.46
N ARG A 20 -2.54 13.21 -10.23
CA ARG A 20 -3.58 13.96 -10.91
C ARG A 20 -3.20 14.17 -12.37
N THR A 21 -4.19 14.06 -13.23
CA THR A 21 -4.10 14.35 -14.66
C THR A 21 -4.93 15.57 -15.02
N LYS A 22 -4.74 16.14 -16.21
CA LYS A 22 -5.54 17.27 -16.70
C LYS A 22 -7.05 16.98 -16.80
N ALA A 23 -7.45 15.71 -16.83
CA ALA A 23 -8.86 15.31 -16.90
C ALA A 23 -9.55 15.26 -15.53
N ASP A 24 -8.79 15.30 -14.44
CA ASP A 24 -9.34 15.32 -13.09
C ASP A 24 -9.82 16.74 -12.73
N PRO A 25 -10.78 16.89 -11.80
CA PRO A 25 -11.14 18.19 -11.23
C PRO A 25 -9.91 18.92 -10.65
N PRO A 26 -9.97 20.22 -10.30
CA PRO A 26 -8.88 20.87 -9.56
C PRO A 26 -8.75 20.33 -8.12
N GLY A 27 -7.55 20.40 -7.53
CA GLY A 27 -7.23 19.93 -6.19
C GLY A 27 -5.76 19.52 -6.04
N ASP A 28 -5.44 18.75 -4.99
CA ASP A 28 -4.08 18.27 -4.69
C ASP A 28 -3.42 17.49 -5.83
N ASN A 29 -2.10 17.42 -5.86
CA ASN A 29 -1.34 16.75 -6.94
C ASN A 29 -1.65 15.25 -7.09
N SER A 30 -2.28 14.63 -6.10
CA SER A 30 -2.74 13.24 -6.14
C SER A 30 -4.26 13.12 -6.06
N VAL A 31 -4.75 11.97 -6.48
CA VAL A 31 -6.16 11.57 -6.42
C VAL A 31 -6.25 10.24 -5.68
N SER A 32 -6.85 10.24 -4.50
CA SER A 32 -7.20 8.99 -3.81
C SER A 32 -8.22 8.23 -4.64
N ILE A 33 -7.91 6.96 -4.93
CA ILE A 33 -8.80 6.06 -5.66
C ILE A 33 -9.45 5.02 -4.76
N ALA A 34 -8.86 4.76 -3.59
CA ALA A 34 -9.44 3.94 -2.54
C ALA A 34 -8.72 4.21 -1.21
N SER A 35 -9.50 4.28 -0.13
CA SER A 35 -8.97 4.45 1.22
C SER A 35 -9.71 3.52 2.19
N TRP A 36 -9.02 3.13 3.26
CA TRP A 36 -9.53 2.29 4.32
C TRP A 36 -9.09 2.84 5.68
N ASP A 37 -10.01 2.79 6.64
CA ASP A 37 -9.69 2.94 8.06
C ASP A 37 -9.42 1.55 8.65
N ALA A 38 -8.40 1.44 9.47
CA ALA A 38 -8.19 0.27 10.29
C ALA A 38 -9.29 0.20 11.37
N VAL A 39 -9.89 -0.98 11.56
CA VAL A 39 -10.93 -1.20 12.59
C VAL A 39 -10.37 -0.95 14.00
N SER A 40 -9.09 -1.26 14.18
CA SER A 40 -8.26 -0.88 15.32
C SER A 40 -6.86 -0.56 14.79
N PRO A 41 -6.06 0.28 15.47
CA PRO A 41 -4.67 0.53 15.10
C PRO A 41 -3.93 -0.75 14.69
N VAL A 42 -3.38 -0.77 13.49
CA VAL A 42 -2.53 -1.86 13.02
C VAL A 42 -1.13 -1.61 13.54
N THR A 43 -0.66 -2.47 14.41
CA THR A 43 0.60 -2.38 15.16
C THR A 43 1.65 -3.35 14.59
N PRO A 44 2.92 -3.31 15.03
CA PRO A 44 3.95 -4.24 14.61
C PRO A 44 3.56 -5.71 14.82
N SER A 45 2.86 -5.99 15.92
CA SER A 45 2.39 -7.34 16.25
C SER A 45 1.19 -7.82 15.43
N THR A 46 0.48 -6.94 14.71
CA THR A 46 -0.74 -7.28 13.96
C THR A 46 -0.63 -7.01 12.46
N ALA A 47 0.39 -6.28 12.01
CA ALA A 47 0.57 -5.84 10.63
C ALA A 47 0.54 -6.97 9.60
N ILE A 48 1.19 -8.10 9.92
CA ILE A 48 1.33 -9.21 8.97
C ILE A 48 0.00 -9.91 8.67
N ASP A 49 -0.92 -9.87 9.64
CA ASP A 49 -2.26 -10.44 9.57
C ASP A 49 -3.30 -9.43 9.07
N ALA A 50 -3.00 -8.12 9.14
CA ALA A 50 -3.84 -7.03 8.65
C ALA A 50 -3.79 -6.90 7.11
N LYS A 51 -3.92 -8.01 6.38
CA LYS A 51 -3.93 -8.03 4.92
C LYS A 51 -5.12 -7.25 4.37
N LEU A 52 -4.87 -6.33 3.45
CA LEU A 52 -5.88 -5.50 2.83
C LEU A 52 -6.27 -6.05 1.46
N ASN A 53 -7.53 -6.47 1.32
CA ASN A 53 -8.10 -6.83 0.04
C ASN A 53 -8.82 -5.61 -0.56
N THR A 54 -8.49 -5.28 -1.80
CA THR A 54 -9.00 -4.08 -2.49
C THR A 54 -10.39 -4.27 -3.07
N VAL A 55 -10.86 -5.53 -3.17
CA VAL A 55 -12.17 -5.90 -3.72
C VAL A 55 -13.21 -6.10 -2.61
N GLU A 56 -12.83 -6.79 -1.53
CA GLU A 56 -13.71 -7.02 -0.36
C GLU A 56 -13.01 -6.57 0.93
N PRO A 57 -13.72 -5.94 1.88
CA PRO A 57 -13.13 -5.54 3.14
C PRO A 57 -12.69 -6.77 3.94
N SER A 58 -11.42 -6.80 4.34
CA SER A 58 -10.93 -7.78 5.32
C SER A 58 -11.30 -7.35 6.74
N ARG A 59 -11.28 -8.29 7.69
CA ARG A 59 -11.75 -8.05 9.08
C ARG A 59 -11.07 -6.87 9.77
N SER A 60 -9.84 -6.54 9.39
CA SER A 60 -9.05 -5.46 10.00
C SER A 60 -9.32 -4.08 9.38
N TRP A 61 -10.11 -3.99 8.30
CA TRP A 61 -10.22 -2.78 7.49
C TRP A 61 -11.67 -2.43 7.15
N SER A 62 -12.03 -1.17 7.37
CA SER A 62 -13.28 -0.57 6.91
C SER A 62 -13.03 0.32 5.71
N ARG A 63 -13.73 0.07 4.60
CA ARG A 63 -13.53 0.83 3.37
C ARG A 63 -14.19 2.21 3.48
N VAL A 64 -13.44 3.27 3.19
CA VAL A 64 -13.93 4.65 3.23
C VAL A 64 -14.28 5.11 1.81
N GLY A 65 -15.51 5.61 1.65
CA GLY A 65 -15.98 6.19 0.39
C GLY A 65 -16.03 5.22 -0.81
N ARG A 66 -15.98 5.77 -2.02
CA ARG A 66 -16.05 5.00 -3.28
C ARG A 66 -14.67 4.56 -3.75
N ALA A 67 -14.60 3.39 -4.36
CA ALA A 67 -13.37 2.88 -4.96
C ALA A 67 -13.52 3.04 -6.45
N GLN A 68 -12.44 3.48 -7.07
CA GLN A 68 -12.35 3.52 -8.51
C GLN A 68 -11.66 2.24 -8.97
N ALA A 69 -12.13 1.68 -10.08
CA ALA A 69 -11.45 0.55 -10.71
C ALA A 69 -10.04 0.99 -11.15
N LEU A 70 -9.06 0.11 -10.91
CA LEU A 70 -7.72 0.30 -11.41
C LEU A 70 -7.71 0.22 -12.94
N ARG A 71 -6.88 1.03 -13.60
CA ARG A 71 -6.78 1.12 -15.05
C ARG A 71 -5.41 0.63 -15.53
N PRO A 72 -5.33 -0.04 -16.69
CA PRO A 72 -4.05 -0.37 -17.31
C PRO A 72 -3.21 0.89 -17.58
N GLY A 73 -1.88 0.78 -17.47
CA GLY A 73 -0.93 1.86 -17.76
C GLY A 73 -0.87 3.00 -16.75
N VAL A 74 -1.66 2.96 -15.67
CA VAL A 74 -1.60 3.96 -14.59
C VAL A 74 -0.71 3.45 -13.47
N VAL A 75 0.19 4.31 -12.99
CA VAL A 75 0.97 4.08 -11.78
C VAL A 75 0.11 4.48 -10.57
N TYR A 76 0.02 3.57 -9.63
CA TYR A 76 -0.67 3.75 -8.36
C TYR A 76 0.33 3.59 -7.23
N THR A 77 0.12 4.35 -6.16
CA THR A 77 0.93 4.28 -4.95
C THR A 77 0.07 3.83 -3.79
N ALA A 78 0.53 2.84 -3.03
CA ALA A 78 -0.10 2.38 -1.80
C ALA A 78 0.77 2.69 -0.57
N TYR A 79 0.13 3.12 0.51
CA TYR A 79 0.79 3.32 1.81
C TYR A 79 -0.20 3.24 2.97
N GLY A 80 0.33 2.99 4.17
CA GLY A 80 -0.35 3.13 5.44
C GLY A 80 -0.01 4.44 6.13
N TRP A 81 -0.93 4.98 6.93
CA TRP A 81 -0.81 6.29 7.58
C TRP A 81 -1.41 6.30 8.99
N THR A 82 -0.94 7.19 9.85
CA THR A 82 -1.59 7.54 11.13
C THR A 82 -2.58 8.69 10.95
N ARG A 83 -3.66 8.69 11.75
CA ARG A 83 -4.74 9.69 11.64
C ARG A 83 -4.27 11.10 11.96
N ASP A 84 -3.25 11.23 12.78
CA ASP A 84 -2.61 12.49 13.15
C ASP A 84 -1.51 12.92 12.17
N ASN A 85 -1.27 12.15 11.10
CA ASN A 85 -0.23 12.37 10.08
C ASN A 85 1.20 12.43 10.63
N THR A 86 1.46 11.88 11.81
CA THR A 86 2.80 11.84 12.40
C THR A 86 3.67 10.75 11.78
N TRP A 87 3.06 9.71 11.19
CA TRP A 87 3.79 8.58 10.62
C TRP A 87 3.11 7.98 9.38
N TYR A 88 3.92 7.41 8.49
CA TYR A 88 3.49 6.66 7.31
C TYR A 88 4.45 5.52 6.99
N THR A 89 3.93 4.46 6.36
CA THR A 89 4.77 3.40 5.81
C THR A 89 5.54 3.90 4.60
N GLY A 90 6.57 3.16 4.18
CA GLY A 90 7.08 3.30 2.81
C GLY A 90 5.95 3.20 1.78
N HIS A 91 6.13 3.92 0.67
CA HIS A 91 5.24 3.88 -0.47
C HIS A 91 5.59 2.69 -1.36
N VAL A 92 4.57 2.06 -1.95
CA VAL A 92 4.77 1.05 -2.98
C VAL A 92 4.02 1.45 -4.25
N ASP A 93 4.77 1.66 -5.31
CA ASP A 93 4.30 1.96 -6.65
C ASP A 93 4.05 0.70 -7.46
N PHE A 94 2.90 0.65 -8.13
CA PHE A 94 2.51 -0.49 -8.94
C PHE A 94 1.62 -0.10 -10.11
N THR A 95 1.62 -0.98 -11.11
CA THR A 95 0.65 -0.97 -12.22
C THR A 95 -0.09 -2.30 -12.27
N LEU A 96 -1.23 -2.36 -12.95
CA LEU A 96 -1.92 -3.63 -13.17
C LEU A 96 -1.06 -4.66 -13.92
N GLU A 97 -0.26 -4.20 -14.89
CA GLU A 97 0.67 -5.07 -15.62
C GLU A 97 1.69 -5.68 -14.66
N ARG A 98 2.24 -4.87 -13.76
CA ARG A 98 3.20 -5.33 -12.75
C ARG A 98 2.57 -6.34 -11.79
N LEU A 99 1.38 -6.05 -11.28
CA LEU A 99 0.66 -6.97 -10.41
C LEU A 99 0.30 -8.29 -11.11
N SER A 100 0.01 -8.26 -12.40
CA SER A 100 -0.31 -9.48 -13.18
C SER A 100 0.86 -10.45 -13.32
N LYS A 101 2.09 -9.98 -13.11
CA LYS A 101 3.31 -10.79 -13.14
C LYS A 101 3.60 -11.49 -11.80
N LEU A 102 2.91 -11.09 -10.72
CA LEU A 102 3.05 -11.74 -9.41
C LEU A 102 2.33 -13.09 -9.42
N LYS A 103 3.06 -14.13 -9.01
CA LYS A 103 2.47 -15.46 -8.77
C LYS A 103 1.77 -15.47 -7.41
N PRO A 104 0.78 -16.37 -7.20
CA PRO A 104 0.19 -16.59 -5.89
C PRO A 104 1.28 -16.81 -4.82
N GLY A 105 1.16 -16.12 -3.69
CA GLY A 105 2.12 -16.17 -2.60
C GLY A 105 3.36 -15.29 -2.78
N GLN A 106 3.49 -14.53 -3.87
CA GLN A 106 4.53 -13.52 -4.02
C GLN A 106 4.05 -12.14 -3.59
N VAL A 107 4.99 -11.34 -3.09
CA VAL A 107 4.79 -9.93 -2.76
C VAL A 107 5.82 -9.07 -3.48
N LEU A 108 5.38 -7.90 -3.92
CA LEU A 108 6.25 -6.84 -4.41
C LEU A 108 6.58 -5.93 -3.24
N THR A 109 7.87 -5.69 -3.02
CA THR A 109 8.39 -4.67 -2.10
C THR A 109 9.26 -3.69 -2.86
N GLN A 110 9.39 -2.49 -2.32
CA GLN A 110 10.24 -1.45 -2.85
C GLN A 110 11.13 -0.90 -1.74
N THR A 111 12.41 -0.77 -2.05
CA THR A 111 13.40 -0.23 -1.12
C THR A 111 14.12 0.91 -1.80
N TYR A 112 14.13 2.06 -1.13
CA TYR A 112 14.86 3.21 -1.60
C TYR A 112 16.37 2.96 -1.54
N VAL A 113 17.05 3.06 -2.69
CA VAL A 113 18.51 2.93 -2.80
C VAL A 113 19.10 4.32 -3.03
N SER A 114 19.67 4.90 -1.97
CA SER A 114 20.18 6.28 -1.98
C SER A 114 21.27 6.53 -3.03
N ALA A 115 22.10 5.52 -3.33
CA ALA A 115 23.14 5.61 -4.36
C ALA A 115 22.57 5.78 -5.77
N GLU A 116 21.33 5.36 -6.00
CA GLU A 116 20.65 5.41 -7.30
C GLU A 116 19.50 6.42 -7.33
N ASP A 117 19.25 7.12 -6.21
CA ASP A 117 18.17 8.10 -6.03
C ASP A 117 16.80 7.58 -6.49
N ARG A 118 16.53 6.28 -6.23
CA ARG A 118 15.30 5.61 -6.69
C ARG A 118 14.91 4.43 -5.82
N ASP A 119 13.63 4.09 -5.87
CA ASP A 119 13.12 2.83 -5.34
C ASP A 119 13.49 1.66 -6.26
N VAL A 120 14.05 0.61 -5.65
CA VAL A 120 14.37 -0.65 -6.31
C VAL A 120 13.38 -1.71 -5.88
N ASP A 121 12.88 -2.42 -6.87
CA ASP A 121 11.88 -3.43 -6.68
C ASP A 121 12.49 -4.77 -6.28
N ALA A 122 11.82 -5.46 -5.36
CA ALA A 122 12.07 -6.85 -5.06
C ALA A 122 10.76 -7.64 -5.11
N VAL A 123 10.81 -8.83 -5.72
CA VAL A 123 9.72 -9.80 -5.65
C VAL A 123 10.20 -10.98 -4.83
N GLN A 124 9.51 -11.25 -3.74
CA GLN A 124 9.83 -12.31 -2.79
C GLN A 124 8.59 -13.11 -2.43
N SER A 125 8.78 -14.29 -1.82
CA SER A 125 7.65 -15.02 -1.25
C SER A 125 7.08 -14.26 -0.05
N TYR A 126 5.79 -14.45 0.22
CA TYR A 126 5.15 -13.91 1.41
C TYR A 126 5.82 -14.43 2.69
N GLU A 127 6.27 -15.68 2.71
CA GLU A 127 7.02 -16.26 3.82
C GLU A 127 8.34 -15.52 4.06
N GLN A 128 9.14 -15.30 3.01
CA GLN A 128 10.37 -14.50 3.12
C GLN A 128 10.09 -13.09 3.61
N PHE A 129 9.08 -12.41 3.05
CA PHE A 129 8.68 -11.09 3.52
C PHE A 129 8.34 -11.08 5.01
N THR A 130 7.55 -12.06 5.48
CA THR A 130 7.20 -12.17 6.90
C THR A 130 8.42 -12.45 7.79
N ALA A 131 9.40 -13.18 7.25
CA ALA A 131 10.59 -13.57 7.97
C ALA A 131 11.65 -12.46 7.98
N GLU A 132 11.73 -11.60 6.97
CA GLU A 132 12.77 -10.60 6.82
C GLU A 132 12.32 -9.20 7.25
N ALA A 133 11.02 -8.92 7.17
CA ALA A 133 10.53 -7.60 7.53
C ALA A 133 10.82 -7.29 9.01
N CYS A 134 11.39 -6.10 9.24
CA CYS A 134 11.72 -5.58 10.58
C CYS A 134 12.78 -6.36 11.36
N LYS A 135 13.63 -7.12 10.66
CA LYS A 135 14.88 -7.67 11.20
C LYS A 135 16.08 -6.76 10.95
#